data_AF-T1XIA4-F1
#
_entry.id   AF-T1XIA4-F1
#
_cell.length_a   1.000
_cell.length_b   1.000
_cell.length_c   1.000
_cell.angle_alpha   90.00
_cell.angle_beta   90.00
_cell.angle_gamma   90.00
#
_symmetry.space_group_name_H-M   'P 1'
#
loop_
_entity.id
_entity.type
_entity.pdbx_description
1 polymer ?
#
loop_
_entity_poly.entity_id
_entity_poly.type
_entity_poly.pdbx_seq_one_letter_code
_entity_poly.pdbx_strand_id
1 'polypeptide(L)'
;MKRSKDVMFARLADFKVDPDKLRAHFLDHVKQQPAVPYRDNRVDYIGWAVTSRDGTLADGIRRIATAQAAAPSRGVTPTEVCTGYLAEVMESLHHRGIEHFRARIMQLESEGEEMPLHTDALRETWRLHIPIITNSNCFFEWQRADGSIESVHLPADGSAWLVRVDLNHRAVNRSNEPSNRVHLLMGLSPGPDFSMLAEPRLPVLQEAPAAAERTA
;
A
#
# COMPACT_ATOMS: atom_id res chain seq x y z
N MET A 1 -21.72 6.83 4.48
CA MET A 1 -20.42 7.36 4.01
C MET A 1 -20.67 8.14 2.73
N LYS A 2 -20.21 9.39 2.62
CA LYS A 2 -20.40 10.23 1.42
C LYS A 2 -19.11 10.86 0.89
N ARG A 3 -17.99 10.71 1.62
CA ARG A 3 -16.68 11.27 1.28
C ARG A 3 -15.59 10.23 1.50
N SER A 4 -14.47 10.35 0.79
CA SER A 4 -13.30 9.46 0.93
C SER A 4 -12.86 9.33 2.40
N LYS A 5 -12.80 10.45 3.13
CA LYS A 5 -12.35 10.49 4.52
C LYS A 5 -13.18 9.65 5.50
N ASP A 6 -14.42 9.33 5.15
CA ASP A 6 -15.30 8.50 5.96
C ASP A 6 -14.97 6.99 5.80
N VAL A 7 -14.05 6.64 4.90
CA VAL A 7 -13.67 5.27 4.52
C VAL A 7 -12.21 4.99 4.89
N MET A 8 -11.93 3.85 5.50
CA MET A 8 -10.57 3.39 5.84
C MET A 8 -9.96 2.48 4.77
N PHE A 9 -10.82 1.75 4.06
CA PHE A 9 -10.46 0.69 3.14
C PHE A 9 -11.54 0.57 2.08
N ALA A 10 -11.13 0.41 0.82
CA ALA A 10 -12.01 0.18 -0.30
C ALA A 10 -11.30 -0.60 -1.41
N ARG A 11 -12.07 -1.17 -2.35
CA ARG A 11 -11.53 -1.59 -3.64
C ARG A 11 -11.58 -0.41 -4.62
N LEU A 12 -10.63 -0.32 -5.54
CA LEU A 12 -10.72 0.62 -6.67
C LEU A 12 -11.83 0.16 -7.62
N ALA A 13 -12.79 1.04 -7.90
CA ALA A 13 -13.93 0.75 -8.75
C ALA A 13 -13.53 0.44 -10.20
N ASP A 14 -14.20 -0.56 -10.77
CA ASP A 14 -14.11 -0.96 -12.18
C ASP A 14 -12.69 -1.23 -12.69
N PHE A 15 -11.74 -1.55 -11.81
CA PHE A 15 -10.35 -1.81 -12.17
C PHE A 15 -9.95 -3.24 -11.82
N LYS A 16 -9.30 -3.91 -12.77
CA LYS A 16 -8.76 -5.24 -12.59
C LYS A 16 -7.55 -5.45 -13.51
N VAL A 17 -6.51 -6.06 -12.98
CA VAL A 17 -5.36 -6.55 -13.75
C VAL A 17 -5.49 -8.06 -13.98
N ASP A 18 -4.73 -8.58 -14.92
CA ASP A 18 -4.48 -10.01 -15.08
C ASP A 18 -3.46 -10.44 -14.00
N PRO A 19 -3.90 -11.17 -12.96
CA PRO A 19 -3.02 -11.51 -11.84
C PRO A 19 -1.89 -12.45 -12.27
N ASP A 20 -2.12 -13.32 -13.25
CA ASP A 20 -1.13 -14.30 -13.70
C ASP A 20 -0.03 -13.61 -14.50
N LYS A 21 -0.39 -12.67 -15.39
CA LYS A 21 0.61 -11.86 -16.11
C LYS A 21 1.43 -10.98 -15.17
N LEU A 22 0.80 -10.36 -14.18
CA LEU A 22 1.52 -9.53 -13.20
C LEU A 22 2.47 -10.37 -12.35
N ARG A 23 2.01 -11.55 -11.91
CA ARG A 23 2.84 -12.50 -11.16
C ARG A 23 4.00 -13.04 -11.99
N ALA A 24 3.75 -13.43 -13.24
CA ALA A 24 4.80 -13.89 -14.15
C ALA A 24 5.85 -12.79 -14.36
N HIS A 25 5.41 -11.57 -14.69
CA HIS A 25 6.33 -10.43 -14.85
C HIS A 25 7.15 -10.15 -13.58
N PHE A 26 6.53 -10.25 -12.40
CA PHE A 26 7.27 -10.13 -11.13
C PHE A 26 8.35 -11.21 -10.97
N LEU A 27 8.00 -12.49 -11.18
CA LEU A 27 8.93 -13.60 -10.97
C LEU A 27 10.06 -13.63 -11.99
N ASP A 28 9.74 -13.35 -13.26
CA ASP A 28 10.66 -13.52 -14.39
C ASP A 28 11.52 -12.28 -14.63
N HIS A 29 11.06 -11.08 -14.24
CA HIS A 29 11.78 -9.82 -14.47
C HIS A 29 12.16 -9.11 -13.17
N VAL A 30 11.16 -8.68 -12.39
CA VAL A 30 11.39 -7.80 -11.23
C VAL A 30 12.25 -8.48 -10.16
N LYS A 31 11.91 -9.72 -9.79
CA LYS A 31 12.59 -10.49 -8.74
C LYS A 31 14.02 -10.87 -9.13
N GLN A 32 14.36 -10.83 -10.42
CA GLN A 32 15.72 -11.08 -10.91
C GLN A 32 16.63 -9.85 -10.74
N GLN A 33 16.06 -8.66 -10.51
CA GLN A 33 16.83 -7.45 -10.27
C GLN A 33 17.33 -7.38 -8.81
N PRO A 34 18.45 -6.67 -8.54
CA PRO A 34 18.97 -6.49 -7.19
C PRO A 34 17.91 -5.91 -6.24
N ALA A 35 17.55 -6.70 -5.24
CA ALA A 35 16.58 -6.30 -4.23
C ALA A 35 17.20 -5.29 -3.27
N VAL A 36 16.41 -4.31 -2.82
CA VAL A 36 16.85 -3.31 -1.85
C VAL A 36 16.37 -3.71 -0.46
N PRO A 37 17.28 -4.14 0.45
CA PRO A 37 16.90 -4.43 1.81
C PRO A 37 16.55 -3.13 2.55
N TYR A 38 15.51 -3.21 3.37
CA TYR A 38 14.99 -2.12 4.16
C TYR A 38 14.37 -2.64 5.44
N ARG A 39 14.86 -2.15 6.58
CA ARG A 39 14.28 -2.44 7.89
C ARG A 39 13.40 -1.28 8.32
N ASP A 40 12.13 -1.55 8.59
CA ASP A 40 11.16 -0.55 9.04
C ASP A 40 10.27 -1.12 10.11
N ASN A 41 9.95 -0.33 11.13
CA ASN A 41 9.12 -0.76 12.25
C ASN A 41 9.52 -2.14 12.79
N ARG A 42 10.83 -2.40 12.94
CA ARG A 42 11.42 -3.68 13.41
C ARG A 42 11.30 -4.87 12.45
N VAL A 43 10.73 -4.69 11.26
CA VAL A 43 10.58 -5.77 10.27
C VAL A 43 11.51 -5.54 9.10
N ASP A 44 12.09 -6.62 8.59
CA ASP A 44 12.90 -6.61 7.40
C ASP A 44 12.03 -6.83 6.16
N TYR A 45 12.23 -5.97 5.18
CA TYR A 45 11.62 -6.05 3.86
C TYR A 45 12.72 -6.08 2.80
N ILE A 46 12.35 -6.61 1.64
CA ILE A 46 13.04 -6.29 0.40
C ILE A 46 12.08 -5.60 -0.55
N GLY A 47 12.59 -4.73 -1.42
CA GLY A 47 11.75 -4.05 -2.38
C GLY A 47 12.51 -3.53 -3.60
N TRP A 48 11.71 -3.06 -4.55
CA TRP A 48 12.15 -2.49 -5.83
C TRP A 48 11.30 -1.25 -6.10
N ALA A 49 11.95 -0.10 -6.29
CA ALA A 49 11.26 1.10 -6.76
C ALA A 49 10.79 0.85 -8.20
N VAL A 50 9.49 0.99 -8.43
CA VAL A 50 8.90 0.93 -9.78
C VAL A 50 9.01 2.30 -10.44
N THR A 51 8.86 3.34 -9.64
CA THR A 51 9.17 4.71 -10.04
C THR A 51 10.05 5.36 -9.00
N SER A 52 10.93 6.24 -9.45
CA SER A 52 11.89 6.96 -8.62
C SER A 52 12.11 8.39 -9.11
N ARG A 53 12.89 9.14 -8.35
CA ARG A 53 13.36 10.50 -8.68
C ARG A 53 14.67 10.46 -9.46
N ASP A 54 15.48 9.44 -9.24
CA ASP A 54 16.86 9.34 -9.71
C ASP A 54 17.09 8.15 -10.67
N GLY A 55 16.04 7.41 -11.01
CA GLY A 55 16.12 6.21 -11.86
C GLY A 55 16.55 4.94 -11.11
N THR A 56 16.92 5.02 -9.84
CA THR A 56 17.39 3.86 -9.07
C THR A 56 16.25 3.02 -8.52
N LEU A 57 16.54 1.75 -8.24
CA LEU A 57 15.62 0.81 -7.57
C LEU A 57 15.51 1.05 -6.05
N ALA A 58 16.38 1.88 -5.47
CA ALA A 58 16.43 2.14 -4.03
C ALA A 58 15.64 3.37 -3.60
N ASP A 59 15.45 4.32 -4.52
CA ASP A 59 14.75 5.56 -4.23
C ASP A 59 13.28 5.31 -3.89
N GLY A 60 12.88 5.74 -2.71
CA GLY A 60 11.53 5.54 -2.20
C GLY A 60 11.29 4.19 -1.50
N ILE A 61 12.25 3.26 -1.55
CA ILE A 61 12.32 2.12 -0.63
C ILE A 61 12.92 2.59 0.69
N ARG A 62 14.11 3.20 0.65
CA ARG A 62 14.80 3.75 1.82
C ARG A 62 14.32 5.18 2.11
N ARG A 63 14.32 5.57 3.38
CA ARG A 63 14.17 6.99 3.75
C ARG A 63 15.41 7.76 3.28
N ILE A 64 15.21 8.81 2.49
CA ILE A 64 16.29 9.76 2.17
C ILE A 64 16.52 10.63 3.40
N ALA A 65 17.79 10.81 3.78
CA ALA A 65 18.18 11.70 4.87
C ALA A 65 17.69 13.13 4.59
N THR A 66 17.05 13.74 5.59
CA THR A 66 16.42 15.07 5.52
C THR A 66 17.35 16.19 5.07
N ALA A 67 18.67 16.05 5.23
CA ALA A 67 19.67 17.02 4.81
C ALA A 67 19.82 17.20 3.28
N GLN A 68 19.28 16.27 2.48
CA GLN A 68 19.29 16.33 1.01
C GLN A 68 17.89 16.55 0.41
N ALA A 69 16.88 16.74 1.26
CA ALA A 69 15.52 16.99 0.82
C ALA A 69 15.37 18.45 0.38
N ALA A 70 15.68 18.73 -0.90
CA ALA A 70 14.89 19.71 -1.62
C ALA A 70 13.40 19.33 -1.52
N ALA A 71 12.49 20.30 -1.71
CA ALA A 71 11.04 20.13 -1.61
C ALA A 71 10.59 18.74 -2.11
N PRO A 72 9.65 18.05 -1.44
CA PRO A 72 9.34 16.65 -1.70
C PRO A 72 9.04 16.42 -3.18
N SER A 73 10.03 15.93 -3.93
CA SER A 73 9.91 15.66 -5.35
C SER A 73 9.20 14.33 -5.53
N ARG A 74 8.25 14.28 -6.47
CA ARG A 74 7.55 13.06 -6.83
C ARG A 74 8.54 12.11 -7.50
N GLY A 75 8.62 10.86 -7.02
CA GLY A 75 9.41 9.82 -7.66
C GLY A 75 8.56 9.09 -8.67
N VAL A 76 8.36 9.72 -9.83
CA VAL A 76 7.44 9.24 -10.90
C VAL A 76 8.16 8.83 -12.18
N THR A 77 9.50 8.93 -12.21
CA THR A 77 10.29 8.44 -13.34
C THR A 77 10.30 6.92 -13.31
N PRO A 78 9.88 6.22 -14.37
CA PRO A 78 9.95 4.76 -14.44
C PRO A 78 11.39 4.24 -14.27
N THR A 79 11.54 3.17 -13.49
CA THR A 79 12.82 2.44 -13.37
C THR A 79 12.89 1.28 -14.36
N GLU A 80 14.01 0.56 -14.38
CA GLU A 80 14.20 -0.63 -15.24
C GLU A 80 13.23 -1.79 -14.97
N VAL A 81 12.61 -1.83 -13.78
CA VAL A 81 11.57 -2.84 -13.49
C VAL A 81 10.20 -2.43 -14.04
N CYS A 82 9.96 -1.15 -14.33
CA CYS A 82 8.69 -0.65 -14.85
C CYS A 82 8.59 -0.87 -16.38
N THR A 83 8.47 -2.13 -16.78
CA THR A 83 8.41 -2.54 -18.18
C THR A 83 7.33 -3.61 -18.39
N GLY A 84 7.09 -4.01 -19.65
CA GLY A 84 6.14 -5.07 -19.99
C GLY A 84 4.78 -4.88 -19.33
N TYR A 85 4.25 -5.96 -18.74
CA TYR A 85 2.93 -5.92 -18.12
C TYR A 85 2.84 -4.97 -16.91
N LEU A 86 3.95 -4.74 -16.17
CA LEU A 86 3.93 -3.77 -15.07
C LEU A 86 3.76 -2.34 -15.61
N ALA A 87 4.40 -1.99 -16.72
CA ALA A 87 4.20 -0.69 -17.36
C ALA A 87 2.75 -0.50 -17.84
N GLU A 88 2.14 -1.53 -18.44
CA GLU A 88 0.71 -1.51 -18.85
C GLU A 88 -0.23 -1.28 -17.65
N VAL A 89 0.06 -1.91 -16.51
CA VAL A 89 -0.71 -1.70 -15.26
C VAL A 89 -0.57 -0.25 -14.77
N MET A 90 0.65 0.29 -14.76
CA MET A 90 0.93 1.66 -14.33
C MET A 90 0.23 2.68 -15.24
N GLU A 91 0.26 2.47 -16.56
CA GLU A 91 -0.43 3.29 -17.55
C GLU A 91 -1.97 3.21 -17.39
N SER A 92 -2.50 2.01 -17.17
CA SER A 92 -3.94 1.79 -16.95
C SER A 92 -4.46 2.50 -15.70
N LEU A 93 -3.67 2.56 -14.64
CA LEU A 93 -3.98 3.33 -13.43
C LEU A 93 -3.94 4.84 -13.71
N HIS A 94 -2.92 5.32 -14.42
CA HIS A 94 -2.81 6.73 -14.78
C HIS A 94 -3.99 7.21 -15.65
N HIS A 95 -4.40 6.43 -16.66
CA HIS A 95 -5.58 6.74 -17.48
C HIS A 95 -6.89 6.83 -16.70
N ARG A 96 -6.94 6.29 -15.48
CA ARG A 96 -8.09 6.41 -14.55
C ARG A 96 -7.97 7.58 -13.58
N GLY A 97 -6.95 8.43 -13.74
CA GLY A 97 -6.67 9.54 -12.84
C GLY A 97 -6.04 9.13 -11.52
N ILE A 98 -5.46 7.92 -11.42
CA ILE A 98 -4.70 7.52 -10.24
C ILE A 98 -3.29 8.13 -10.32
N GLU A 99 -3.11 9.20 -9.57
CA GLU A 99 -1.85 9.93 -9.49
C GLU A 99 -1.04 9.48 -8.26
N HIS A 100 0.11 8.86 -8.52
CA HIS A 100 1.04 8.45 -7.48
C HIS A 100 2.19 9.43 -7.33
N PHE A 101 2.76 9.52 -6.13
CA PHE A 101 4.03 10.23 -5.90
C PHE A 101 5.20 9.27 -5.70
N ARG A 102 4.91 7.96 -5.60
CA ARG A 102 5.87 6.87 -5.49
C ARG A 102 5.18 5.54 -5.75
N ALA A 103 5.78 4.68 -6.58
CA ALA A 103 5.36 3.30 -6.79
C ALA A 103 6.52 2.34 -6.48
N ARG A 104 6.23 1.25 -5.77
CA ARG A 104 7.21 0.25 -5.35
C ARG A 104 6.61 -1.13 -5.22
N ILE A 105 7.39 -2.17 -5.48
CA ILE A 105 7.05 -3.54 -5.09
C ILE A 105 7.77 -3.85 -3.79
N MET A 106 7.03 -4.30 -2.78
CA MET A 106 7.58 -4.70 -1.48
C MET A 106 7.24 -6.14 -1.18
N GLN A 107 8.20 -6.86 -0.63
CA GLN A 107 8.08 -8.24 -0.18
C GLN A 107 8.31 -8.31 1.32
N LEU A 108 7.36 -8.94 2.02
CA LEU A 108 7.39 -9.27 3.44
C LEU A 108 7.41 -10.80 3.59
N GLU A 109 8.40 -11.33 4.30
CA GLU A 109 8.46 -12.76 4.63
C GLU A 109 7.53 -13.09 5.82
N SER A 110 7.10 -14.35 5.94
CA SER A 110 6.39 -14.84 7.12
C SER A 110 7.29 -15.05 8.33
N GLU A 111 8.59 -15.17 8.10
CA GLU A 111 9.59 -15.33 9.14
C GLU A 111 10.05 -13.97 9.67
N GLY A 112 10.40 -13.92 10.96
CA GLY A 112 10.94 -12.72 11.60
C GLY A 112 9.94 -12.00 12.50
N GLU A 113 10.20 -10.73 12.76
CA GLU A 113 9.37 -9.90 13.64
C GLU A 113 8.08 -9.45 12.94
N GLU A 114 6.98 -9.37 13.71
CA GLU A 114 5.73 -8.78 13.23
C GLU A 114 5.78 -7.25 13.35
N MET A 115 5.27 -6.56 12.33
CA MET A 115 5.23 -5.10 12.34
C MET A 115 4.30 -4.60 13.44
N PRO A 116 4.78 -3.74 14.36
CA PRO A 116 3.92 -3.07 15.30
C PRO A 116 2.96 -2.15 14.55
N LEU A 117 1.82 -1.89 15.19
CA LEU A 117 0.89 -0.86 14.75
C LEU A 117 1.61 0.50 14.70
N HIS A 118 1.46 1.21 13.59
CA HIS A 118 2.07 2.52 13.37
C HIS A 118 1.21 3.38 12.42
N THR A 119 1.57 4.66 12.34
CA THR A 119 0.96 5.63 11.42
C THR A 119 2.02 6.21 10.49
N ASP A 120 1.77 6.21 9.19
CA ASP A 120 2.73 6.69 8.18
C ASP A 120 2.61 8.20 7.90
N ALA A 121 1.47 8.80 8.20
CA ALA A 121 1.18 10.20 7.86
C ALA A 121 0.26 10.88 8.87
N LEU A 122 0.41 12.19 9.03
CA LEU A 122 -0.40 13.02 9.95
C LEU A 122 -1.74 13.48 9.35
N ARG A 123 -1.95 13.28 8.04
CA ARG A 123 -3.11 13.73 7.29
C ARG A 123 -3.59 12.62 6.37
N GLU A 124 -4.87 12.67 5.97
CA GLU A 124 -5.49 11.71 5.05
C GLU A 124 -4.54 11.34 3.91
N THR A 125 -4.08 10.10 3.93
CA THR A 125 -3.12 9.59 2.96
C THR A 125 -3.55 8.20 2.56
N TRP A 126 -3.77 8.03 1.26
CA TRP A 126 -4.16 6.78 0.67
C TRP A 126 -2.96 6.08 0.03
N ARG A 127 -2.93 4.76 0.17
CA ARG A 127 -2.00 3.89 -0.53
C ARG A 127 -2.79 2.87 -1.33
N LEU A 128 -2.46 2.73 -2.61
CA LEU A 128 -2.98 1.65 -3.44
C LEU A 128 -2.10 0.42 -3.29
N HIS A 129 -2.72 -0.75 -3.19
CA HIS A 129 -2.10 -2.06 -3.11
C HIS A 129 -2.67 -2.96 -4.21
N ILE A 130 -1.82 -3.56 -5.04
CA ILE A 130 -2.18 -4.70 -5.90
C ILE A 130 -1.37 -5.91 -5.40
N PRO A 131 -2.00 -6.90 -4.75
CA PRO A 131 -1.33 -8.11 -4.31
C PRO A 131 -0.87 -8.94 -5.52
N ILE A 132 0.39 -9.38 -5.50
CA ILE A 132 1.03 -10.19 -6.56
C ILE A 132 1.21 -11.63 -6.04
N ILE A 133 1.70 -11.77 -4.81
CA ILE A 133 1.83 -13.05 -4.10
C ILE A 133 1.30 -12.82 -2.68
N THR A 134 0.39 -13.68 -2.24
CA THR A 134 -0.24 -13.60 -0.92
C THR A 134 -0.73 -15.00 -0.51
N ASN A 135 -1.15 -15.15 0.74
CA ASN A 135 -1.77 -16.36 1.27
C ASN A 135 -2.85 -15.99 2.30
N SER A 136 -3.66 -16.96 2.74
CA SER A 136 -4.77 -16.73 3.66
C SER A 136 -4.37 -16.20 5.05
N ASN A 137 -3.09 -16.22 5.40
CA ASN A 137 -2.56 -15.69 6.67
C ASN A 137 -1.93 -14.29 6.51
N CYS A 138 -2.06 -13.68 5.32
CA CYS A 138 -1.62 -12.32 5.06
C CYS A 138 -2.75 -11.33 5.28
N PHE A 139 -2.56 -10.35 6.18
CA PHE A 139 -3.57 -9.35 6.51
C PHE A 139 -3.01 -7.93 6.46
N PHE A 140 -3.90 -6.99 6.16
CA PHE A 140 -3.73 -5.58 6.48
C PHE A 140 -4.68 -5.26 7.63
N GLU A 141 -4.15 -4.70 8.70
CA GLU A 141 -4.86 -4.50 9.96
C GLU A 141 -4.87 -3.04 10.36
N TRP A 142 -5.99 -2.57 10.91
CA TRP A 142 -6.12 -1.26 11.53
C TRP A 142 -6.57 -1.42 12.97
N GLN A 143 -6.03 -0.58 13.86
CA GLN A 143 -6.58 -0.43 15.19
C GLN A 143 -7.65 0.67 15.17
N ARG A 144 -8.87 0.31 15.58
CA ARG A 144 -9.99 1.23 15.76
C ARG A 144 -9.82 2.03 17.05
N ALA A 145 -10.60 3.11 17.20
CA ALA A 145 -10.52 3.99 18.37
C ALA A 145 -10.84 3.27 19.68
N ASP A 146 -11.74 2.27 19.64
CA ASP A 146 -12.09 1.41 20.79
C ASP A 146 -11.01 0.34 21.10
N GLY A 147 -9.88 0.36 20.39
CA GLY A 147 -8.78 -0.59 20.54
C GLY A 147 -8.94 -1.90 19.79
N SER A 148 -10.10 -2.17 19.18
CA SER A 148 -10.33 -3.39 18.39
C SER A 148 -9.50 -3.39 17.09
N ILE A 149 -9.16 -4.59 16.61
CA ILE A 149 -8.41 -4.78 15.37
C ILE A 149 -9.36 -5.15 14.24
N GLU A 150 -9.41 -4.30 13.22
CA GLU A 150 -10.01 -4.61 11.94
C GLU A 150 -8.97 -5.30 11.05
N SER A 151 -9.27 -6.48 10.52
CA SER A 151 -8.31 -7.29 9.75
C SER A 151 -8.88 -7.68 8.40
N VAL A 152 -8.14 -7.39 7.33
CA VAL A 152 -8.58 -7.66 5.96
C VAL A 152 -7.51 -8.40 5.17
N HIS A 153 -7.90 -9.51 4.56
CA HIS A 153 -7.08 -10.19 3.57
C HIS A 153 -7.24 -9.54 2.20
N LEU A 154 -6.11 -9.24 1.53
CA LEU A 154 -6.08 -8.71 0.16
C LEU A 154 -5.64 -9.84 -0.79
N PRO A 155 -6.56 -10.46 -1.55
CA PRO A 155 -6.24 -11.56 -2.46
C PRO A 155 -5.48 -11.08 -3.70
N ALA A 156 -4.61 -11.94 -4.24
CA ALA A 156 -3.95 -11.73 -5.53
C ALA A 156 -4.87 -12.15 -6.69
N ASP A 157 -6.06 -11.53 -6.76
CA ASP A 157 -7.11 -11.85 -7.74
C ASP A 157 -7.19 -10.82 -8.89
N GLY A 158 -6.22 -9.90 -8.94
CA GLY A 158 -6.16 -8.79 -9.89
C GLY A 158 -6.83 -7.50 -9.41
N SER A 159 -7.46 -7.49 -8.24
CA SER A 159 -8.06 -6.27 -7.67
C SER A 159 -6.99 -5.28 -7.18
N ALA A 160 -7.29 -3.99 -7.29
CA ALA A 160 -6.55 -2.93 -6.61
C ALA A 160 -7.30 -2.45 -5.36
N TRP A 161 -6.57 -2.33 -4.26
CA TRP A 161 -7.10 -2.02 -2.94
C TRP A 161 -6.58 -0.68 -2.46
N LEU A 162 -7.46 0.16 -1.94
CA LEU A 162 -7.16 1.48 -1.41
C LEU A 162 -7.20 1.38 0.12
N VAL A 163 -6.08 1.66 0.77
CA VAL A 163 -5.93 1.62 2.23
C VAL A 163 -5.53 2.99 2.76
N ARG A 164 -6.09 3.37 3.91
CA ARG A 164 -5.64 4.55 4.67
C ARG A 164 -4.43 4.21 5.52
N VAL A 165 -3.37 5.01 5.37
CA VAL A 165 -2.09 4.82 6.09
C VAL A 165 -1.79 5.91 7.11
N ASP A 166 -2.64 6.93 7.19
CA ASP A 166 -2.68 7.91 8.28
C ASP A 166 -3.44 7.42 9.51
N LEU A 167 -4.05 6.23 9.42
CA LEU A 167 -4.64 5.51 10.55
C LEU A 167 -3.62 4.52 11.12
N ASN A 168 -3.77 4.17 12.40
CA ASN A 168 -2.89 3.23 13.07
C ASN A 168 -3.07 1.82 12.47
N HIS A 169 -2.06 1.31 11.77
CA HIS A 169 -2.19 0.13 10.94
C HIS A 169 -0.92 -0.74 10.94
N ARG A 170 -1.05 -1.95 10.38
CA ARG A 170 0.07 -2.84 10.07
C ARG A 170 -0.25 -3.79 8.92
N ALA A 171 0.78 -4.41 8.37
CA ALA A 171 0.70 -5.51 7.44
C ALA A 171 1.43 -6.71 8.05
N VAL A 172 0.82 -7.89 7.96
CA VAL A 172 1.33 -9.10 8.60
C VAL A 172 1.27 -10.28 7.62
N ASN A 173 2.18 -11.23 7.79
CA ASN A 173 2.15 -12.55 7.15
C ASN A 173 2.35 -13.60 8.25
N ARG A 174 1.25 -14.11 8.81
CA ARG A 174 1.27 -15.04 9.95
C ARG A 174 1.25 -16.50 9.52
N SER A 175 1.89 -16.80 8.39
CA SER A 175 1.97 -18.19 7.93
C SER A 175 2.89 -18.98 8.83
N ASN A 176 2.45 -20.18 9.21
CA ASN A 176 3.27 -21.12 9.98
C ASN A 176 4.32 -21.82 9.13
N GLU A 177 4.26 -21.65 7.81
CA GLU A 177 5.22 -22.17 6.83
C GLU A 177 5.91 -20.98 6.12
N PRO A 178 7.19 -21.12 5.71
CA PRO A 178 7.90 -20.09 4.98
C PRO A 178 7.13 -19.64 3.73
N SER A 179 6.79 -18.36 3.68
CA SER A 179 6.00 -17.78 2.60
C SER A 179 6.22 -16.29 2.46
N ASN A 180 5.90 -15.77 1.28
CA ASN A 180 6.20 -14.40 0.91
C ASN A 180 4.88 -13.66 0.65
N ARG A 181 4.81 -12.40 1.05
CA ARG A 181 3.73 -11.46 0.74
C ARG A 181 4.30 -10.34 -0.12
N VAL A 182 3.92 -10.30 -1.39
CA VAL A 182 4.43 -9.35 -2.39
C VAL A 182 3.28 -8.50 -2.93
N HIS A 183 3.42 -7.18 -2.81
CA HIS A 183 2.42 -6.23 -3.30
C HIS A 183 3.11 -5.12 -4.11
N LEU A 184 2.47 -4.70 -5.21
CA LEU A 184 2.69 -3.37 -5.78
C LEU A 184 2.00 -2.34 -4.88
N LEU A 185 2.75 -1.33 -4.45
CA LEU A 185 2.33 -0.27 -3.55
C LEU A 185 2.49 1.09 -4.20
N MET A 186 1.47 1.94 -4.10
CA MET A 186 1.54 3.31 -4.63
C MET A 186 1.02 4.31 -3.60
N GLY A 187 1.86 5.25 -3.18
CA GLY A 187 1.41 6.39 -2.40
C GLY A 187 0.66 7.38 -3.31
N LEU A 188 -0.57 7.75 -2.94
CA LEU A 188 -1.43 8.59 -3.78
C LEU A 188 -1.41 10.05 -3.34
N SER A 189 -1.31 10.96 -4.29
CA SER A 189 -1.46 12.40 -4.07
C SER A 189 -1.88 13.11 -5.37
N PRO A 190 -3.12 13.63 -5.46
CA PRO A 190 -4.16 13.64 -4.43
C PRO A 190 -4.70 12.23 -4.10
N GLY A 191 -5.47 12.10 -3.02
CA GLY A 191 -6.20 10.87 -2.71
C GLY A 191 -7.33 10.58 -3.71
N PRO A 192 -7.86 9.34 -3.73
CA PRO A 192 -8.94 8.95 -4.64
C PRO A 192 -10.23 9.69 -4.33
N ASP A 193 -10.99 10.04 -5.37
CA ASP A 193 -12.35 10.53 -5.21
C ASP A 193 -13.27 9.43 -4.64
N PHE A 194 -14.34 9.82 -3.94
CA PHE A 194 -15.28 8.85 -3.36
C PHE A 194 -15.94 7.95 -4.42
N SER A 195 -16.15 8.44 -5.64
CA SER A 195 -16.69 7.67 -6.77
C SER A 195 -15.76 6.53 -7.23
N MET A 196 -14.47 6.61 -6.91
CA MET A 196 -13.50 5.55 -7.21
C MET A 196 -13.53 4.42 -6.17
N LEU A 197 -14.29 4.56 -5.08
CA LEU A 197 -14.33 3.59 -3.98
C LEU A 197 -15.48 2.61 -4.16
N ALA A 198 -15.16 1.35 -4.44
CA ALA A 198 -16.09 0.24 -4.50
C ALA A 198 -16.07 -0.60 -3.22
N GLU A 199 -17.14 -1.37 -3.01
CA GLU A 199 -17.22 -2.35 -1.93
C GLU A 199 -16.13 -3.44 -2.07
N PRO A 200 -15.66 -4.01 -0.94
CA PRO A 200 -16.02 -3.68 0.45
C PRO A 200 -15.49 -2.32 0.90
N ARG A 201 -16.32 -1.53 1.60
CA ARG A 201 -15.95 -0.24 2.21
C ARG A 201 -16.06 -0.32 3.72
N LEU A 202 -14.94 -0.15 4.41
CA LEU A 202 -14.92 -0.09 5.87
C LEU A 202 -14.98 1.36 6.35
N PRO A 203 -15.91 1.72 7.25
CA PRO A 203 -16.02 3.09 7.75
C PRO A 203 -14.93 3.41 8.76
N VAL A 204 -14.42 4.64 8.71
CA VAL A 204 -13.68 5.21 9.85
C VAL A 204 -14.70 5.42 10.97
N LEU A 205 -14.73 4.53 11.95
CA LEU A 205 -15.54 4.74 13.17
C LEU A 205 -14.86 5.85 13.97
N GLN A 206 -15.46 7.03 13.98
CA GLN A 206 -15.09 8.08 14.93
C GLN A 206 -15.72 7.75 16.28
N GLU A 207 -15.02 8.03 17.37
CA GLU A 207 -15.66 8.04 18.70
C GLU A 207 -16.92 8.89 18.63
N ALA A 208 -18.03 8.40 19.20
CA ALA A 208 -19.18 9.26 19.40
C ALA A 208 -18.70 10.48 20.20
N PRO A 209 -19.07 11.72 19.81
CA PRO A 209 -18.76 12.86 20.64
C PRO A 209 -19.32 12.58 22.03
N ALA A 210 -18.46 12.69 23.05
CA ALA A 210 -18.87 12.54 24.44
C ALA A 210 -20.17 13.32 24.63
N ALA A 211 -21.23 12.64 25.05
CA ALA A 211 -22.51 13.27 25.29
C ALA A 211 -22.25 14.46 26.22
N ALA A 212 -22.47 15.67 25.72
CA ALA A 212 -22.37 16.87 26.53
C ALA A 212 -23.21 16.61 27.79
N GLU A 213 -22.56 16.58 28.94
CA GLU A 213 -23.22 16.48 30.23
C GLU A 213 -24.29 17.57 30.24
N ARG A 214 -25.55 17.16 30.16
CA ARG A 214 -26.68 18.03 30.46
C ARG A 214 -26.62 18.25 31.96
N THR A 215 -25.90 19.27 32.38
CA THR A 215 -26.09 19.86 33.68
C THR A 215 -27.52 20.39 33.72
N ALA A 216 -28.30 19.79 34.62
CA ALA A 216 -29.66 20.20 34.97
C ALA A 216 -29.64 21.54 35.72
#